data_AF-A0A975TYI3-F1
#
_entry.id   AF-A0A975TYI3-F1
#
_cell.length_a   1.000
_cell.length_b   1.000
_cell.length_c   1.000
_cell.angle_alpha   90.00
_cell.angle_beta   90.00
_cell.angle_gamma   90.00
#
_symmetry.space_group_name_H-M   'P 1'
#
loop_
_entity.id
_entity.type
_entity.pdbx_description
1 polymer ?
#
loop_
_entity_poly.entity_id
_entity_poly.type
_entity_poly.pdbx_seq_one_letter_code
_entity_poly.pdbx_strand_id
1 'polypeptide(L)'
;MTQHPANRAIRLRNVVCPYCGCDLTAENSTKEHVVGRRFVPKGKLNGHWNLIVNACRPCNNRKADLENDISAITLHPELGEAHPYYDETARAEGQRKAENAISRRTKKRVKDSKEKMKLSVPFVSSISLNIDFTSPPQIDENRAFELARLQLAGFFQLITYQQLEERGYWWTGGYHPLIMVRRADFGNSVIVDFADAVLDWEPRVLGHTAEGFYSVCIRRHPGEECWSWAMQWNGSTRLAGFLGDLDVAKEVAGTLRPLQMRQQELGNGDVVRFRTEVPLKPEDDRLFEAAY
;
A
#
# COMPACT_ATOMS: atom_id res chain seq x y z
N MET A 1 -13.61 18.92 0.01
CA MET A 1 -12.24 18.46 -0.31
C MET A 1 -11.27 19.07 0.69
N THR A 2 -10.60 18.25 1.51
CA THR A 2 -9.57 18.76 2.43
C THR A 2 -8.25 18.89 1.67
N GLN A 3 -8.01 20.03 1.02
CA GLN A 3 -6.69 20.30 0.46
C GLN A 3 -5.70 20.43 1.62
N HIS A 4 -4.80 19.44 1.76
CA HIS A 4 -3.79 19.45 2.81
C HIS A 4 -2.75 20.53 2.52
N PRO A 5 -2.24 21.22 3.55
CA PRO A 5 -1.29 22.29 3.32
C PRO A 5 0.01 21.71 2.76
N ALA A 6 0.41 22.12 1.55
CA ALA A 6 1.49 21.49 0.81
C ALA A 6 2.81 21.35 1.58
N ASN A 7 3.06 22.24 2.56
CA ASN A 7 4.37 22.42 3.19
C ASN A 7 4.44 22.24 4.72
N ARG A 8 3.40 21.70 5.37
CA ARG A 8 3.44 21.49 6.84
C ARG A 8 2.75 20.20 7.28
N ALA A 9 3.30 19.62 8.35
CA ALA A 9 2.66 18.50 9.02
C ALA A 9 1.34 18.93 9.68
N ILE A 10 0.33 18.07 9.58
CA ILE A 10 -0.92 18.16 10.33
C ILE A 10 -0.70 17.40 11.62
N ARG A 11 -0.93 18.05 12.76
CA ARG A 11 -0.77 17.42 14.07
C ARG A 11 -2.09 17.39 14.81
N LEU A 12 -2.59 16.19 15.08
CA LEU A 12 -3.75 15.98 15.95
C LEU A 12 -3.28 15.85 17.40
N ARG A 13 -4.08 16.38 18.32
CA ARG A 13 -3.85 16.23 19.76
C ARG A 13 -4.70 15.11 20.33
N ASN A 14 -4.85 14.02 19.59
CA ASN A 14 -5.80 12.98 19.95
C ASN A 14 -5.50 12.36 21.32
N VAL A 15 -6.56 12.12 22.09
CA VAL A 15 -6.51 11.51 23.43
C VAL A 15 -6.79 9.99 23.43
N VAL A 16 -7.05 9.42 22.26
CA VAL A 16 -7.26 7.97 22.06
C VAL A 16 -6.31 7.47 20.97
N CYS A 17 -5.71 6.30 21.17
CA CYS A 17 -4.84 5.68 20.18
C CYS A 17 -5.65 5.34 18.90
N PRO A 18 -5.27 5.87 17.71
CA PRO A 18 -6.00 5.66 16.46
C PRO A 18 -5.89 4.22 15.93
N TYR A 19 -5.13 3.35 16.60
CA TYR A 19 -4.91 1.98 16.16
C TYR A 19 -5.63 0.93 17.01
N CYS A 20 -5.89 1.22 18.28
CA CYS A 20 -6.48 0.25 19.21
C CYS A 20 -7.58 0.79 20.13
N GLY A 21 -7.88 2.09 20.12
CA GLY A 21 -8.96 2.63 20.95
C GLY A 21 -8.64 2.87 22.41
N CYS A 22 -7.43 2.56 22.89
CA CYS A 22 -7.08 2.85 24.28
C CYS A 22 -6.91 4.36 24.52
N ASP A 23 -7.31 4.84 25.69
CA ASP A 23 -7.03 6.20 26.12
C ASP A 23 -5.51 6.43 26.26
N LEU A 24 -5.09 7.63 25.89
CA LEU A 24 -3.70 8.06 25.91
C LEU A 24 -3.44 8.93 27.13
N THR A 25 -2.40 8.56 27.87
CA THR A 25 -1.87 9.30 29.01
C THR A 25 -0.44 9.74 28.72
N ALA A 26 0.14 10.56 29.58
CA ALA A 26 1.53 11.01 29.42
C ALA A 26 2.53 9.83 29.42
N GLU A 27 2.20 8.74 30.11
CA GLU A 27 3.07 7.57 30.29
C GLU A 27 3.07 6.62 29.08
N ASN A 28 1.93 6.51 28.39
CA ASN A 28 1.76 5.54 27.29
C ASN A 28 1.79 6.17 25.89
N SER A 29 1.62 7.50 25.81
CA SER A 29 1.51 8.24 24.55
C SER A 29 2.87 8.44 23.90
N THR A 30 2.90 8.20 22.59
CA THR A 30 4.08 8.43 21.76
C THR A 30 3.68 9.23 20.53
N LYS A 31 4.56 10.14 20.10
CA LYS A 31 4.37 10.85 18.83
C LYS A 31 4.53 9.86 17.69
N GLU A 32 3.53 9.80 16.83
CA GLU A 32 3.50 8.89 15.70
C GLU A 32 3.30 9.65 14.38
N HIS A 33 4.03 9.23 13.36
CA HIS A 33 3.82 9.72 11.99
C HIS A 33 3.06 8.64 11.23
N VAL A 34 1.85 8.96 10.74
CA VAL A 34 1.02 7.99 10.01
C VAL A 34 1.78 7.43 8.82
N VAL A 35 2.53 8.26 8.10
CA VAL A 35 3.60 7.80 7.21
C VAL A 35 4.94 7.93 7.93
N GLY A 36 5.58 6.81 8.27
CA GLY A 36 6.84 6.83 8.99
C GLY A 36 7.93 7.62 8.26
N ARG A 37 8.73 8.39 9.00
CA ARG A 37 9.85 9.16 8.42
C ARG A 37 10.92 8.29 7.75
N ARG A 38 10.99 7.01 8.16
CA ARG A 38 11.85 5.99 7.57
C ARG A 38 11.06 5.07 6.64
N PHE A 39 9.81 5.35 6.30
CA PHE A 39 9.07 4.56 5.33
C PHE A 39 9.40 4.99 3.89
N VAL A 40 9.49 6.29 3.67
CA VAL A 40 9.93 6.92 2.42
C VAL A 40 11.44 7.28 2.49
N PRO A 41 12.09 7.71 1.38
CA PRO A 41 13.50 8.08 1.43
C PRO A 41 13.76 9.26 2.37
N LYS A 42 14.95 9.26 2.98
CA LYS A 42 15.35 10.29 3.95
C LYS A 42 15.31 11.68 3.29
N GLY A 43 14.70 12.64 3.98
CA GLY A 43 14.61 14.02 3.52
C GLY A 43 13.42 14.30 2.61
N LYS A 44 12.80 13.28 1.98
CA LYS A 44 11.67 13.49 1.06
C LYS A 44 10.41 14.03 1.76
N LEU A 45 10.23 13.78 3.06
CA LEU A 45 9.15 14.40 3.84
C LEU A 45 9.44 15.84 4.30
N ASN A 46 10.64 16.38 4.07
CA ASN A 46 10.96 17.73 4.51
C ASN A 46 10.19 18.76 3.67
N GLY A 47 9.46 19.65 4.33
CA GLY A 47 8.64 20.63 3.62
C GLY A 47 7.45 20.02 2.87
N HIS A 48 7.06 18.78 3.21
CA HIS A 48 5.83 18.16 2.74
C HIS A 48 4.89 17.86 3.90
N TRP A 49 3.60 17.72 3.60
CA TRP A 49 2.62 17.38 4.62
C TRP A 49 2.78 15.93 5.10
N ASN A 50 2.45 15.69 6.37
CA ASN A 50 2.29 14.36 6.93
C ASN A 50 1.29 14.47 8.08
N LEU A 51 0.63 13.38 8.40
CA LEU A 51 -0.25 13.31 9.56
C LEU A 51 0.52 12.80 10.77
N ILE A 52 0.55 13.61 11.83
CA ILE A 52 1.14 13.29 13.12
C ILE A 52 0.02 13.15 14.13
N VAL A 53 -0.01 12.00 14.79
CA VAL A 53 -0.98 11.62 15.82
C VAL A 53 -0.24 11.20 17.08
N ASN A 54 -0.95 11.10 18.19
CA ASN A 54 -0.48 10.37 19.36
C ASN A 54 -0.94 8.90 19.24
N ALA A 55 -0.07 7.95 19.57
CA ALA A 55 -0.43 6.53 19.61
C ALA A 55 0.20 5.86 20.83
N CYS A 56 -0.41 4.79 21.32
CA CYS A 56 0.19 4.01 22.40
C CYS A 56 1.47 3.33 21.90
N ARG A 57 2.46 3.21 22.78
CA ARG A 57 3.77 2.61 22.45
C ARG A 57 3.67 1.23 21.75
N PRO A 58 2.81 0.28 22.18
CA PRO A 58 2.68 -1.02 21.51
C PRO A 58 2.28 -0.91 20.04
N CYS A 59 1.26 -0.10 19.72
CA CYS A 59 0.79 0.04 18.35
C CYS A 59 1.79 0.79 17.46
N ASN A 60 2.44 1.84 17.99
CA ASN A 60 3.51 2.54 17.28
C ASN A 60 4.67 1.58 16.93
N ASN A 61 5.13 0.78 17.90
CA ASN A 61 6.17 -0.23 17.66
C ASN A 61 5.76 -1.29 16.64
N ARG A 62 4.50 -1.77 16.70
CA ARG A 62 3.97 -2.72 15.72
C ARG A 62 3.98 -2.14 14.30
N LYS A 63 3.53 -0.89 14.13
CA LYS A 63 3.57 -0.22 12.84
C LYS A 63 5.00 -0.03 12.34
N ALA A 64 5.91 0.40 13.21
CA ALA A 64 7.32 0.56 12.87
C ALA A 64 7.98 -0.76 12.43
N ASP A 65 7.61 -1.91 13.03
CA ASP A 65 8.06 -3.22 12.58
C ASP A 65 7.59 -3.54 11.16
N LEU A 66 6.33 -3.25 10.84
CA LEU A 66 5.76 -3.43 9.50
C LEU A 66 6.45 -2.52 8.48
N GLU A 67 6.65 -1.25 8.81
CA GLU A 67 7.30 -0.29 7.91
C GLU A 67 8.76 -0.66 7.58
N ASN A 68 9.45 -1.39 8.46
CA ASN A 68 10.87 -1.68 8.32
C ASN A 68 11.18 -2.53 7.08
N ASP A 69 10.61 -3.73 6.97
CA ASP A 69 10.85 -4.60 5.82
C ASP A 69 10.05 -4.17 4.59
N ILE A 70 8.81 -3.68 4.76
CA ILE A 70 7.98 -3.21 3.65
C ILE A 70 8.65 -2.03 2.93
N SER A 71 9.18 -1.05 3.67
CA SER A 71 9.89 0.06 3.02
C SER A 71 11.20 -0.38 2.36
N ALA A 72 11.91 -1.35 2.92
CA ALA A 72 13.10 -1.90 2.31
C ALA A 72 12.80 -2.57 0.97
N ILE A 73 11.67 -3.29 0.85
CA ILE A 73 11.28 -3.97 -0.39
C ILE A 73 10.76 -2.96 -1.42
N THR A 74 9.90 -2.03 -1.00
CA THR A 74 9.23 -1.06 -1.90
C THR A 74 10.14 0.07 -2.39
N LEU A 75 11.26 0.34 -1.71
CA LEU A 75 12.22 1.35 -2.17
C LEU A 75 13.14 0.86 -3.30
N HIS A 76 13.08 -0.41 -3.67
CA HIS A 76 13.82 -0.89 -4.82
C HIS A 76 12.96 -0.81 -6.07
N PRO A 77 13.38 -0.03 -7.08
CA PRO A 77 12.71 -0.07 -8.37
C PRO A 77 12.83 -1.49 -8.90
N GLU A 78 11.72 -2.01 -9.41
CA GLU A 78 11.74 -3.26 -10.17
C GLU A 78 12.45 -3.01 -11.51
N LEU A 79 12.79 -4.10 -12.23
CA LEU A 79 13.43 -4.05 -13.54
C LEU A 79 12.53 -3.25 -14.52
N GLY A 80 12.69 -1.93 -14.55
CA GLY A 80 11.79 -0.99 -15.22
C GLY A 80 12.08 0.46 -14.83
N GLU A 81 11.14 1.36 -15.14
CA GLU A 81 11.27 2.79 -14.86
C GLU A 81 11.21 3.07 -13.36
N ALA A 82 12.29 3.64 -12.84
CA ALA A 82 12.33 4.15 -11.48
C ALA A 82 11.32 5.29 -11.31
N HIS A 83 10.87 5.52 -10.06
CA HIS A 83 10.05 6.67 -9.72
C HIS A 83 10.73 7.97 -10.22
N PRO A 84 9.99 8.98 -10.74
CA PRO A 84 10.60 10.19 -11.33
C PRO A 84 11.59 10.91 -10.41
N TYR A 85 11.36 10.83 -9.09
CA TYR A 85 12.20 11.41 -8.04
C TYR A 85 13.14 10.38 -7.37
N TYR A 86 13.39 9.24 -8.01
CA TYR A 86 14.32 8.21 -7.54
C TYR A 86 15.77 8.61 -7.82
N ASP A 87 16.24 9.60 -7.07
CA ASP A 87 17.62 10.10 -7.14
C ASP A 87 18.62 9.15 -6.44
N GLU A 88 19.91 9.53 -6.47
CA GLU A 88 20.99 8.76 -5.83
C GLU A 88 20.77 8.58 -4.32
N THR A 89 20.13 9.53 -3.66
CA THR A 89 19.87 9.47 -2.22
C THR A 89 18.79 8.44 -1.90
N ALA A 90 17.73 8.37 -2.72
CA ALA A 90 16.71 7.34 -2.64
C ALA A 90 17.29 5.95 -2.92
N ARG A 91 18.18 5.84 -3.92
CA ARG A 91 18.87 4.60 -4.25
C ARG A 91 19.76 4.11 -3.11
N ALA A 92 20.59 4.99 -2.54
CA ALA A 92 21.47 4.65 -1.44
C ALA A 92 20.69 4.24 -0.18
N GLU A 93 19.59 4.93 0.13
CA GLU A 93 18.73 4.59 1.26
C GLU A 93 18.03 3.23 1.06
N GLY A 94 17.53 2.94 -0.15
CA GLY A 94 16.99 1.64 -0.51
C GLY A 94 18.01 0.52 -0.29
N GLN A 95 19.21 0.65 -0.86
CA GLN A 95 20.31 -0.31 -0.68
C GLN A 95 20.67 -0.53 0.80
N ARG A 96 20.86 0.56 1.55
CA ARG A 96 21.16 0.52 2.99
C ARG A 96 20.07 -0.20 3.77
N LYS A 97 18.80 0.00 3.43
CA LYS A 97 17.69 -0.72 4.08
C LYS A 97 17.68 -2.18 3.72
N ALA A 98 17.87 -2.55 2.45
CA ALA A 98 17.88 -3.95 2.05
C ALA A 98 19.03 -4.76 2.67
N GLU A 99 20.16 -4.12 2.97
CA GLU A 99 21.27 -4.73 3.70
C GLU A 99 20.96 -5.08 5.15
N ASN A 100 20.07 -4.32 5.79
CA ASN A 100 19.84 -4.37 7.24
C ASN A 100 18.47 -4.94 7.62
N ALA A 101 17.45 -4.75 6.78
CA ALA A 101 16.10 -5.26 7.03
C ALA A 101 16.02 -6.76 6.72
N ILE A 102 15.27 -7.47 7.56
CA ILE A 102 15.02 -8.90 7.41
C ILE A 102 13.64 -9.08 6.76
N SER A 103 13.59 -9.72 5.59
CA SER A 103 12.34 -10.13 4.96
C SER A 103 11.60 -11.09 5.89
N ARG A 104 10.37 -10.75 6.28
CA ARG A 104 9.59 -11.65 7.15
C ARG A 104 9.13 -12.90 6.42
N ARG A 105 9.06 -12.87 5.09
CA ARG A 105 8.68 -14.01 4.23
C ARG A 105 9.79 -15.06 4.15
N THR A 106 11.03 -14.65 3.89
CA THR A 106 12.16 -15.59 3.70
C THR A 106 13.06 -15.75 4.93
N LYS A 107 12.89 -14.89 5.95
CA LYS A 107 13.75 -14.76 7.14
C LYS A 107 15.22 -14.40 6.82
N LYS A 108 15.51 -13.95 5.60
CA LYS A 108 16.83 -13.48 5.16
C LYS A 108 16.85 -11.96 5.09
N ARG A 109 18.06 -11.36 5.02
CA ARG A 109 18.19 -9.94 4.66
C ARG A 109 17.49 -9.70 3.33
N VAL A 110 16.82 -8.56 3.18
CA VAL A 110 16.07 -8.24 1.96
C VAL A 110 16.98 -8.34 0.72
N LYS A 111 18.23 -7.88 0.79
CA LYS A 111 19.20 -8.01 -0.32
C LYS A 111 19.46 -9.47 -0.76
N ASP A 112 19.34 -10.42 0.16
CA ASP A 112 19.62 -11.85 -0.04
C ASP A 112 18.32 -12.66 -0.20
N SER A 113 17.16 -12.00 -0.12
CA SER A 113 15.83 -12.59 -0.12
C SER A 113 15.29 -12.85 -1.53
N LYS A 114 16.14 -13.40 -2.40
CA LYS A 114 15.72 -13.84 -3.74
C LYS A 114 14.94 -15.15 -3.63
N GLU A 115 13.76 -15.22 -4.24
CA GLU A 115 12.98 -16.47 -4.26
C GLU A 115 13.32 -17.24 -5.52
N LYS A 116 13.67 -18.52 -5.37
CA LYS A 116 13.96 -19.41 -6.50
C LYS A 116 12.72 -20.24 -6.79
N MET A 117 12.25 -20.20 -8.02
CA MET A 117 11.16 -21.04 -8.51
C MET A 117 11.72 -21.91 -9.63
N LYS A 118 11.52 -23.22 -9.53
CA LYS A 118 11.90 -24.16 -10.58
C LYS A 118 10.65 -24.58 -11.34
N LEU A 119 10.66 -24.37 -12.64
CA LEU A 119 9.63 -24.89 -13.53
C LEU A 119 10.22 -26.04 -14.35
N SER A 120 9.69 -27.23 -14.19
CA SER A 120 10.04 -28.40 -15.01
C SER A 120 8.94 -28.62 -16.04
N VAL A 121 9.22 -28.36 -17.32
CA VAL A 121 8.27 -28.56 -18.41
C VAL A 121 8.75 -29.74 -19.27
N PRO A 122 7.95 -30.80 -19.50
CA PRO A 122 8.28 -31.83 -20.47
C PRO A 122 8.22 -31.22 -21.87
N PHE A 123 9.34 -31.27 -22.60
CA PHE A 123 9.46 -30.71 -23.94
C PHE A 123 9.14 -31.76 -25.02
N VAL A 124 9.50 -33.04 -24.76
CA VAL A 124 9.13 -34.25 -25.52
C VAL A 124 9.20 -35.48 -24.60
N SER A 125 8.76 -36.67 -25.05
CA SER A 125 8.58 -37.93 -24.28
C SER A 125 9.81 -38.50 -23.54
N SER A 126 10.91 -37.74 -23.48
CA SER A 126 12.15 -38.10 -22.79
C SER A 126 13.06 -36.89 -22.48
N ILE A 127 12.60 -35.65 -22.66
CA ILE A 127 13.36 -34.42 -22.37
C ILE A 127 12.54 -33.49 -21.48
N SER A 128 13.08 -33.13 -20.32
CA SER A 128 12.53 -32.10 -19.44
C SER A 128 13.36 -30.82 -19.51
N LEU A 129 12.68 -29.70 -19.71
CA LEU A 129 13.25 -28.36 -19.61
C LEU A 129 13.09 -27.89 -18.16
N ASN A 130 14.20 -27.60 -17.48
CA ASN A 130 14.19 -26.98 -16.16
C ASN A 130 14.53 -25.50 -16.30
N ILE A 131 13.59 -24.64 -15.94
CA ILE A 131 13.77 -23.19 -15.90
C ILE A 131 13.84 -22.75 -14.44
N ASP A 132 15.00 -22.25 -14.02
CA ASP A 132 15.20 -21.65 -12.70
C ASP A 132 14.90 -20.15 -12.77
N PHE A 133 13.77 -19.74 -12.21
CA PHE A 133 13.41 -18.33 -12.02
C PHE A 133 13.93 -17.82 -10.69
N THR A 134 14.42 -16.59 -10.66
CA THR A 134 14.79 -15.89 -9.43
C THR A 134 13.99 -14.60 -9.33
N SER A 135 13.06 -14.51 -8.40
CA SER A 135 12.27 -13.29 -8.19
C SER A 135 12.96 -12.35 -7.20
N PRO A 136 12.72 -11.04 -7.30
CA PRO A 136 13.11 -10.10 -6.25
C PRO A 136 12.37 -10.42 -4.94
N PRO A 137 12.82 -9.85 -3.81
CA PRO A 137 12.12 -9.96 -2.53
C PRO A 137 10.64 -9.58 -2.66
N GLN A 138 9.77 -10.42 -2.12
CA GLN A 138 8.33 -10.20 -2.12
C GLN A 138 7.87 -9.72 -0.74
N ILE A 139 6.92 -8.79 -0.73
CA ILE A 139 6.25 -8.37 0.49
C ILE A 139 5.30 -9.50 0.93
N ASP A 140 5.22 -9.73 2.24
CA ASP A 140 4.15 -10.55 2.80
C ASP A 140 2.84 -9.76 2.74
N GLU A 141 1.86 -10.29 2.01
CA GLU A 141 0.61 -9.59 1.71
C GLU A 141 -0.21 -9.26 2.97
N ASN A 142 -0.25 -10.16 3.94
CA ASN A 142 -0.94 -9.92 5.21
C ASN A 142 -0.28 -8.78 6.00
N ARG A 143 1.05 -8.70 5.99
CA ARG A 143 1.79 -7.56 6.58
C ARG A 143 1.54 -6.26 5.83
N ALA A 144 1.47 -6.32 4.49
CA ALA A 144 1.18 -5.16 3.67
C ALA A 144 -0.22 -4.60 3.99
N PHE A 145 -1.25 -5.46 3.98
CA PHE A 145 -2.59 -5.02 4.33
C PHE A 145 -2.74 -4.61 5.80
N GLU A 146 -1.99 -5.18 6.73
CA GLU A 146 -2.00 -4.68 8.11
C GLU A 146 -1.35 -3.29 8.23
N LEU A 147 -0.26 -3.01 7.51
CA LEU A 147 0.32 -1.67 7.47
C LEU A 147 -0.66 -0.66 6.86
N ALA A 148 -1.29 -1.02 5.74
CA ALA A 148 -2.31 -0.19 5.10
C ALA A 148 -3.47 0.09 6.07
N ARG A 149 -3.98 -0.93 6.78
CA ARG A 149 -5.04 -0.78 7.79
C ARG A 149 -4.66 0.21 8.88
N LEU A 150 -3.43 0.14 9.41
CA LEU A 150 -2.96 1.08 10.43
C LEU A 150 -2.82 2.51 9.86
N GLN A 151 -2.29 2.67 8.65
CA GLN A 151 -2.21 3.98 7.99
C GLN A 151 -3.60 4.57 7.74
N LEU A 152 -4.55 3.76 7.25
CA LEU A 152 -5.95 4.13 7.05
C LEU A 152 -6.60 4.56 8.35
N ALA A 153 -6.36 3.85 9.46
CA ALA A 153 -6.91 4.22 10.77
C ALA A 153 -6.39 5.60 11.23
N GLY A 154 -5.11 5.88 10.98
CA GLY A 154 -4.55 7.23 11.17
C GLY A 154 -5.27 8.29 10.33
N PHE A 155 -5.52 8.03 9.05
CA PHE A 155 -6.23 8.98 8.19
C PHE A 155 -7.73 9.10 8.51
N PHE A 156 -8.38 8.03 8.97
CA PHE A 156 -9.78 8.08 9.44
C PHE A 156 -9.92 8.90 10.71
N GLN A 157 -8.94 8.81 11.61
CA GLN A 157 -8.85 9.71 12.76
C GLN A 157 -8.87 11.18 12.32
N LEU A 158 -8.19 11.52 11.22
CA LEU A 158 -8.20 12.88 10.65
C LEU A 158 -9.56 13.23 10.05
N ILE A 159 -10.17 12.33 9.28
CA ILE A 159 -11.48 12.56 8.64
C ILE A 159 -12.57 12.85 9.68
N THR A 160 -12.51 12.17 10.82
CA THR A 160 -13.54 12.18 11.86
C THR A 160 -13.15 12.97 13.10
N TYR A 161 -12.04 13.73 13.04
CA TYR A 161 -11.50 14.41 14.20
C TYR A 161 -12.44 15.50 14.71
N GLN A 162 -12.85 15.40 15.96
CA GLN A 162 -13.61 16.38 16.70
C GLN A 162 -12.66 17.16 17.61
N GLN A 163 -12.44 18.42 17.27
CA GLN A 163 -11.42 19.25 17.92
C GLN A 163 -11.68 19.49 19.41
N LEU A 164 -12.94 19.66 19.83
CA LEU A 164 -13.30 19.92 21.23
C LEU A 164 -13.07 18.70 22.12
N GLU A 165 -13.33 17.51 21.60
CA GLU A 165 -13.16 16.25 22.33
C GLU A 165 -11.74 15.69 22.20
N GLU A 166 -10.96 16.24 21.27
CA GLU A 166 -9.68 15.70 20.82
C GLU A 166 -9.80 14.21 20.42
N ARG A 167 -10.95 13.82 19.87
CA ARG A 167 -11.28 12.44 19.50
C ARG A 167 -11.55 12.32 18.01
N GLY A 168 -11.43 11.10 17.53
CA GLY A 168 -11.70 10.70 16.17
C GLY A 168 -12.01 9.21 16.22
N TYR A 169 -12.62 8.72 15.17
CA TYR A 169 -13.28 7.43 15.14
C TYR A 169 -12.77 6.59 13.97
N TRP A 170 -13.06 5.30 14.05
CA TRP A 170 -12.85 4.36 12.96
C TRP A 170 -14.01 4.40 11.98
N TRP A 171 -13.75 3.86 10.78
CA TRP A 171 -14.85 3.38 9.96
C TRP A 171 -15.65 2.32 10.73
N THR A 172 -16.93 2.31 10.50
CA THR A 172 -17.86 1.24 10.87
C THR A 172 -17.72 0.07 9.89
N GLY A 173 -18.30 -1.09 10.21
CA GLY A 173 -18.23 -2.27 9.34
C GLY A 173 -16.84 -2.93 9.29
N GLY A 174 -16.43 -3.37 8.11
CA GLY A 174 -15.22 -4.18 7.91
C GLY A 174 -14.07 -3.48 7.21
N TYR A 175 -12.92 -4.15 7.18
CA TYR A 175 -11.76 -3.82 6.35
C TYR A 175 -11.67 -4.87 5.25
N HIS A 176 -11.85 -4.46 3.99
CA HIS A 176 -12.00 -5.38 2.85
C HIS A 176 -10.91 -5.11 1.81
N PRO A 177 -9.70 -5.69 1.97
CA PRO A 177 -8.67 -5.65 0.94
C PRO A 177 -9.18 -6.16 -0.40
N LEU A 178 -8.86 -5.45 -1.48
CA LEU A 178 -9.19 -5.88 -2.84
C LEU A 178 -7.95 -6.46 -3.53
N ILE A 179 -6.87 -5.69 -3.60
CA ILE A 179 -5.68 -6.08 -4.37
C ILE A 179 -4.42 -5.35 -3.91
N MET A 180 -3.27 -6.03 -4.01
CA MET A 180 -1.94 -5.44 -3.94
C MET A 180 -1.22 -5.70 -5.27
N VAL A 181 -0.70 -4.64 -5.89
CA VAL A 181 0.00 -4.76 -7.18
C VAL A 181 1.31 -4.00 -7.20
N ARG A 182 2.19 -4.41 -8.11
CA ARG A 182 3.48 -3.80 -8.37
C ARG A 182 3.39 -2.81 -9.53
N ARG A 183 4.35 -1.90 -9.63
CA ARG A 183 4.41 -0.85 -10.66
C ARG A 183 4.26 -1.38 -12.07
N ALA A 184 4.93 -2.51 -12.38
CA ALA A 184 4.86 -3.15 -13.68
C ALA A 184 3.44 -3.58 -14.08
N ASP A 185 2.53 -3.69 -13.11
CA ASP A 185 1.17 -4.19 -13.28
C ASP A 185 0.11 -3.15 -12.87
N PHE A 186 0.44 -1.85 -12.80
CA PHE A 186 -0.54 -0.82 -12.43
C PHE A 186 -1.72 -0.72 -13.41
N GLY A 187 -1.54 -1.14 -14.66
CA GLY A 187 -2.55 -1.10 -15.73
C GLY A 187 -3.40 -2.36 -15.81
N ASN A 188 -3.32 -3.25 -14.82
CA ASN A 188 -4.21 -4.40 -14.78
C ASN A 188 -5.68 -3.95 -14.65
N SER A 189 -6.59 -4.78 -15.18
CA SER A 189 -8.00 -4.43 -15.29
C SER A 189 -8.66 -4.14 -13.94
N VAL A 190 -8.27 -4.81 -12.86
CA VAL A 190 -8.89 -4.60 -11.53
C VAL A 190 -8.57 -3.23 -10.98
N ILE A 191 -7.31 -2.76 -11.10
CA ILE A 191 -6.92 -1.43 -10.60
C ILE A 191 -7.55 -0.31 -11.45
N VAL A 192 -7.54 -0.47 -12.78
CA VAL A 192 -8.13 0.52 -13.70
C VAL A 192 -9.64 0.62 -13.47
N ASP A 193 -10.35 -0.51 -13.45
CA ASP A 193 -11.79 -0.51 -13.22
C ASP A 193 -12.14 -0.05 -11.81
N PHE A 194 -11.33 -0.36 -10.80
CA PHE A 194 -11.53 0.14 -9.45
C PHE A 194 -11.41 1.67 -9.41
N ALA A 195 -10.39 2.24 -10.05
CA ALA A 195 -10.21 3.69 -10.13
C ALA A 195 -11.43 4.37 -10.78
N ASP A 196 -11.91 3.82 -11.89
CA ASP A 196 -13.09 4.32 -12.60
C ASP A 196 -14.36 4.20 -11.75
N ALA A 197 -14.60 3.05 -11.12
CA ALA A 197 -15.80 2.77 -10.34
C ALA A 197 -15.96 3.67 -9.11
N VAL A 198 -14.86 4.16 -8.55
CA VAL A 198 -14.87 5.00 -7.34
C VAL A 198 -14.55 6.46 -7.62
N LEU A 199 -14.31 6.85 -8.87
CA LEU A 199 -13.86 8.19 -9.21
C LEU A 199 -14.85 9.28 -8.76
N ASP A 200 -16.14 9.02 -8.96
CA ASP A 200 -17.22 9.97 -8.63
C ASP A 200 -17.60 9.97 -7.14
N TRP A 201 -16.97 9.11 -6.33
CA TRP A 201 -17.19 9.10 -4.87
C TRP A 201 -16.53 10.32 -4.23
N GLU A 202 -17.19 10.89 -3.22
CA GLU A 202 -16.72 12.11 -2.56
C GLU A 202 -15.32 11.89 -1.96
N PRO A 203 -14.29 12.66 -2.38
CA PRO A 203 -12.94 12.51 -1.82
C PRO A 203 -12.86 13.11 -0.42
N ARG A 204 -12.50 12.28 0.55
CA ARG A 204 -12.38 12.64 1.97
C ARG A 204 -10.93 12.79 2.40
N VAL A 205 -10.04 12.01 1.81
CA VAL A 205 -8.59 12.23 1.80
C VAL A 205 -8.10 12.02 0.37
N LEU A 206 -7.37 13.00 -0.14
CA LEU A 206 -6.65 12.88 -1.40
C LEU A 206 -5.32 13.60 -1.24
N GLY A 207 -4.21 12.89 -1.43
CA GLY A 207 -2.93 13.55 -1.27
C GLY A 207 -1.73 12.74 -1.71
N HIS A 208 -0.75 13.49 -2.19
CA HIS A 208 0.60 13.04 -2.49
C HIS A 208 1.56 13.73 -1.52
N THR A 209 2.47 12.98 -0.93
CA THR A 209 3.53 13.51 -0.06
C THR A 209 4.85 12.83 -0.36
N ALA A 210 5.89 13.31 0.31
CA ALA A 210 7.25 12.82 0.18
C ALA A 210 7.73 12.85 -1.27
N GLU A 211 7.54 13.96 -1.99
CA GLU A 211 7.84 14.08 -3.42
C GLU A 211 7.20 12.96 -4.28
N GLY A 212 6.02 12.45 -3.92
CA GLY A 212 5.32 11.39 -4.68
C GLY A 212 5.65 9.96 -4.22
N PHE A 213 6.61 9.77 -3.30
CA PHE A 213 6.90 8.46 -2.70
C PHE A 213 5.75 7.94 -1.82
N TYR A 214 4.75 8.75 -1.50
CA TYR A 214 3.55 8.27 -0.85
C TYR A 214 2.31 8.97 -1.42
N SER A 215 1.31 8.18 -1.81
CA SER A 215 0.01 8.68 -2.22
C SER A 215 -1.10 7.95 -1.46
N VAL A 216 -2.17 8.67 -1.14
CA VAL A 216 -3.36 8.12 -0.47
C VAL A 216 -4.62 8.73 -1.07
N CYS A 217 -5.62 7.88 -1.27
CA CYS A 217 -6.98 8.25 -1.64
C CYS A 217 -7.94 7.54 -0.70
N ILE A 218 -8.90 8.26 -0.12
CA ILE A 218 -10.03 7.72 0.62
C ILE A 218 -11.26 8.47 0.15
N ARG A 219 -12.26 7.74 -0.36
CA ARG A 219 -13.51 8.32 -0.86
C ARG A 219 -14.71 7.67 -0.18
N ARG A 220 -15.79 8.44 -0.04
CA ARG A 220 -17.03 7.99 0.58
C ARG A 220 -18.06 7.68 -0.50
N HIS A 221 -18.70 6.51 -0.40
CA HIS A 221 -19.83 6.16 -1.25
C HIS A 221 -20.96 7.21 -1.10
N PRO A 222 -21.63 7.62 -2.19
CA PRO A 222 -22.60 8.73 -2.15
C PRO A 222 -23.84 8.44 -1.29
N GLY A 223 -24.25 7.18 -1.16
CA GLY A 223 -25.49 6.81 -0.48
C GLY A 223 -25.36 5.74 0.61
N GLU A 224 -24.19 5.12 0.75
CA GLU A 224 -24.04 3.91 1.58
C GLU A 224 -22.91 4.07 2.59
N GLU A 225 -22.91 3.23 3.62
CA GLU A 225 -21.84 3.15 4.61
C GLU A 225 -20.63 2.37 4.06
N CYS A 226 -20.09 2.82 2.93
CA CYS A 226 -18.95 2.22 2.26
C CYS A 226 -17.93 3.30 1.87
N TRP A 227 -16.65 2.95 1.92
CA TRP A 227 -15.55 3.83 1.58
C TRP A 227 -14.57 3.07 0.71
N SER A 228 -14.11 3.70 -0.36
CA SER A 228 -12.98 3.18 -1.14
C SER A 228 -11.69 3.76 -0.59
N TRP A 229 -10.62 2.99 -0.68
CA TRP A 229 -9.29 3.47 -0.37
C TRP A 229 -8.25 2.92 -1.33
N ALA A 230 -7.21 3.73 -1.56
CA ALA A 230 -6.03 3.34 -2.28
C ALA A 230 -4.78 4.00 -1.68
N MET A 231 -3.67 3.28 -1.71
CA MET A 231 -2.36 3.77 -1.30
C MET A 231 -1.31 3.40 -2.34
N GLN A 232 -0.38 4.31 -2.58
CA GLN A 232 0.84 4.02 -3.33
C GLN A 232 2.06 4.23 -2.43
N TRP A 233 2.89 3.21 -2.35
CA TRP A 233 4.13 3.23 -1.57
C TRP A 233 5.34 3.25 -2.48
N ASN A 234 6.21 4.22 -2.25
CA ASN A 234 7.53 4.41 -2.86
C ASN A 234 7.55 4.34 -4.40
N GLY A 235 6.41 4.62 -5.04
CA GLY A 235 6.23 4.50 -6.48
C GLY A 235 6.21 3.08 -7.05
N SER A 236 6.38 2.06 -6.20
CA SER A 236 6.56 0.65 -6.62
C SER A 236 5.34 -0.22 -6.39
N THR A 237 4.49 0.14 -5.43
CA THR A 237 3.45 -0.76 -4.91
C THR A 237 2.17 0.00 -4.66
N ARG A 238 1.05 -0.54 -5.16
CA ARG A 238 -0.31 -0.06 -4.89
C ARG A 238 -1.09 -1.08 -4.08
N LEU A 239 -1.90 -0.58 -3.17
CA LEU A 239 -2.88 -1.35 -2.44
C LEU A 239 -4.21 -0.64 -2.57
N ALA A 240 -5.29 -1.39 -2.76
CA ALA A 240 -6.65 -0.86 -2.82
C ALA A 240 -7.64 -1.78 -2.11
N GLY A 241 -8.77 -1.22 -1.72
CA GLY A 241 -9.87 -1.96 -1.13
C GLY A 241 -11.00 -1.06 -0.65
N PHE A 242 -11.82 -1.63 0.23
CA PHE A 242 -12.97 -0.96 0.82
C PHE A 242 -12.94 -0.98 2.35
N LEU A 243 -13.70 -0.08 2.95
CA LEU A 243 -14.06 -0.03 4.37
C LEU A 243 -15.57 0.09 4.47
N GLY A 244 -16.17 -0.41 5.55
CA GLY A 244 -17.62 -0.30 5.75
C GLY A 244 -18.38 -1.58 5.41
N ASP A 245 -19.56 -1.40 4.83
CA ASP A 245 -20.46 -2.46 4.43
C ASP A 245 -19.80 -3.41 3.40
N LEU A 246 -19.83 -4.72 3.69
CA LEU A 246 -19.24 -5.76 2.85
C LEU A 246 -20.05 -6.02 1.58
N ASP A 247 -21.38 -5.92 1.66
CA ASP A 247 -22.25 -6.25 0.53
C ASP A 247 -22.18 -5.14 -0.52
N VAL A 248 -22.12 -3.88 -0.10
CA VAL A 248 -21.82 -2.74 -0.99
C VAL A 248 -20.42 -2.88 -1.62
N ALA A 249 -19.41 -3.26 -0.83
CA ALA A 249 -18.06 -3.49 -1.35
C ALA A 249 -18.03 -4.62 -2.39
N LYS A 250 -18.77 -5.72 -2.16
CA LYS A 250 -18.90 -6.84 -3.10
C LYS A 250 -19.65 -6.45 -4.37
N GLU A 251 -20.69 -5.63 -4.26
CA GLU A 251 -21.43 -5.12 -5.43
C GLU A 251 -20.49 -4.37 -6.36
N VAL A 252 -19.74 -3.41 -5.82
CA VAL A 252 -18.76 -2.64 -6.59
C VAL A 252 -17.66 -3.55 -7.13
N ALA A 253 -17.08 -4.42 -6.30
CA ALA A 253 -16.04 -5.35 -6.72
C ALA A 253 -16.52 -6.34 -7.81
N GLY A 254 -17.81 -6.68 -7.82
CA GLY A 254 -18.44 -7.55 -8.80
C GLY A 254 -18.57 -6.92 -10.19
N THR A 255 -18.44 -5.59 -10.30
CA THR A 255 -18.42 -4.87 -11.60
C THR A 255 -17.05 -4.86 -12.26
N LEU A 256 -15.99 -5.19 -11.52
CA LEU A 256 -14.61 -5.09 -11.99
C LEU A 256 -14.28 -6.26 -12.92
N ARG A 257 -13.61 -5.99 -14.04
CA ARG A 257 -13.17 -7.04 -14.96
C ARG A 257 -12.12 -7.91 -14.26
N PRO A 258 -12.30 -9.24 -14.26
CA PRO A 258 -11.38 -10.15 -13.58
C PRO A 258 -10.01 -10.12 -14.23
N LEU A 259 -8.97 -10.39 -13.43
CA LEU A 259 -7.62 -10.57 -13.95
C LEU A 259 -7.59 -11.75 -14.92
N GLN A 260 -7.17 -11.49 -16.16
CA GLN A 260 -7.02 -12.53 -17.16
C GLN A 260 -5.76 -13.36 -16.86
N MET A 261 -5.98 -14.60 -16.39
CA MET A 261 -4.93 -15.58 -16.16
C MET A 261 -4.87 -16.55 -17.34
N ARG A 262 -3.67 -16.76 -17.88
CA ARG A 262 -3.39 -17.86 -18.81
C ARG A 262 -3.10 -19.12 -18.01
N GLN A 263 -3.60 -20.25 -18.49
CA GLN A 263 -3.33 -21.56 -17.91
C GLN A 263 -2.51 -22.37 -18.90
N GLN A 264 -1.50 -23.07 -18.40
CA GLN A 264 -0.72 -24.01 -19.18
C GLN A 264 -0.60 -25.31 -18.40
N GLU A 265 -1.07 -26.40 -18.99
CA GLU A 265 -0.85 -27.75 -18.47
C GLU A 265 0.61 -28.14 -18.72
N LEU A 266 1.27 -28.65 -17.67
CA LEU A 266 2.67 -29.08 -17.72
C LEU A 266 2.81 -30.54 -18.17
N GLY A 267 1.77 -31.18 -18.70
CA GLY A 267 1.83 -32.56 -19.21
C GLY A 267 2.03 -33.67 -18.15
N ASN A 268 2.18 -33.32 -16.87
CA ASN A 268 2.24 -34.23 -15.72
C ASN A 268 0.99 -34.15 -14.83
N GLY A 269 -0.07 -33.49 -15.30
CA GLY A 269 -1.29 -33.20 -14.53
C GLY A 269 -1.23 -31.88 -13.74
N ASP A 270 -0.07 -31.21 -13.66
CA ASP A 270 0.04 -29.90 -13.03
C ASP A 270 -0.38 -28.78 -14.00
N VAL A 271 -1.00 -27.75 -13.45
CA VAL A 271 -1.40 -26.54 -14.18
C VAL A 271 -0.67 -25.34 -13.61
N VAL A 272 0.06 -24.62 -14.47
CA VAL A 272 0.63 -23.32 -14.12
C VAL A 272 -0.29 -22.22 -14.60
N ARG A 273 -0.58 -21.29 -13.68
CA ARG A 273 -1.32 -20.07 -13.99
C ARG A 273 -0.36 -18.90 -14.01
N PHE A 274 -0.37 -18.13 -15.07
CA PHE A 274 0.46 -16.94 -15.23
C PHE A 274 -0.29 -15.84 -15.96
N ARG A 275 0.18 -14.61 -15.82
CA ARG A 275 -0.29 -13.47 -16.61
C ARG A 275 0.87 -12.58 -16.97
N THR A 276 0.68 -11.80 -18.02
CA THR A 276 1.59 -10.71 -18.38
C THR A 276 1.17 -9.49 -17.57
N GLU A 277 2.15 -8.86 -16.90
CA GLU A 277 1.94 -7.60 -16.20
C GLU A 277 1.63 -6.49 -17.21
N VAL A 278 0.69 -5.62 -16.85
CA VAL A 278 0.26 -4.51 -17.72
C VAL A 278 0.70 -3.18 -17.11
N PRO A 279 1.65 -2.44 -17.71
CA PRO A 279 2.04 -1.14 -17.20
C PRO A 279 0.92 -0.11 -17.44
N LEU A 280 0.80 0.87 -16.55
CA LEU A 280 -0.10 2.01 -16.71
C LEU A 280 0.70 3.24 -17.10
N LYS A 281 0.26 3.97 -18.12
CA LYS A 281 0.86 5.26 -18.46
C LYS A 281 0.43 6.33 -17.45
N PRO A 282 1.29 7.30 -17.12
CA PRO A 282 0.95 8.35 -16.15
C PRO A 282 -0.33 9.13 -16.50
N GLU A 283 -0.59 9.39 -17.79
CA GLU A 283 -1.78 10.11 -18.26
C GLU A 283 -3.08 9.32 -18.16
N ASP A 284 -3.01 8.00 -17.99
CA ASP A 284 -4.16 7.12 -17.84
C ASP A 284 -4.48 6.84 -16.35
N ASP A 285 -3.71 7.43 -15.42
CA ASP A 285 -3.75 7.09 -14.00
C ASP A 285 -4.76 7.93 -13.19
N ARG A 286 -6.01 7.47 -13.19
CA ARG A 286 -7.13 8.17 -12.55
C ARG A 286 -7.28 7.93 -11.05
N LEU A 287 -6.49 7.01 -10.49
CA LEU A 287 -6.70 6.50 -9.12
C LEU A 287 -6.57 7.57 -8.03
N PHE A 288 -5.70 8.56 -8.25
CA PHE A 288 -5.42 9.65 -7.31
C PHE A 288 -5.84 11.03 -7.83
N GLU A 289 -6.71 11.09 -8.84
CA GLU A 289 -7.22 12.34 -9.40
C GLU A 289 -8.39 12.91 -8.58
N ALA A 290 -8.62 14.22 -8.64
CA ALA A 290 -9.89 14.78 -8.16
C ALA A 290 -10.97 14.56 -9.22
N ALA A 291 -12.20 14.23 -8.82
CA ALA A 291 -13.34 14.28 -9.74
C ALA A 291 -13.51 15.72 -10.25
N TYR A 292 -13.81 15.86 -11.55
CA TYR A 292 -14.06 17.15 -12.20
C TYR A 292 -15.44 17.71 -11.88
#